data_AF-A0A3N5DMN1-F1
#
_entry.id   AF-A0A3N5DMN1-F1
#
_cell.length_a   1.000
_cell.length_b   1.000
_cell.length_c   1.000
_cell.angle_alpha   90.00
_cell.angle_beta   90.00
_cell.angle_gamma   90.00
#
_symmetry.space_group_name_H-M   'P 1'
#
loop_
_entity.id
_entity.type
_entity.pdbx_description
1 polymer ?
#
loop_
_entity_poly.entity_id
_entity_poly.type
_entity_poly.pdbx_seq_one_letter_code
_entity_poly.pdbx_strand_id
1 'polypeptide(L)'
;MKNTYSKLLILVILTCSTVIFGCKKDDETEKNQITFDSNKYSLSKGYQSLVSTINHNFPKSSVYEFDLMLTGSGLSYDSDKKSFSGQGDYLFLKLYSLASESLTEGLYTFDRFSSRDSLTINYGVVGIDAVFAFYLSDSEVIISSGVVEVKKTGDVYQIDFDLYTDENQQIVGSYSGTLDNFILENENGLYNNLNFQSTNYPLNYGTLDLIDEASYNPLTYEYDLFLTGSGFTYDLDFGELVGKGNLIGLKIFSTSPDSLKTGTYVFDEIITMAPFTFIFAAVGIDYDLSSDSEEGLFIIKSGTIKISRIKNKYVIIFDVITSSDIQAKGQYYGVLDYHNYFSKRKSMHYPFPFNVH
;
A
#
# COMPACT_ATOMS: atom_id res chain seq x y z
N MET A 1 38.81 -15.38 56.09
CA MET A 1 39.52 -15.21 54.82
C MET A 1 38.75 -14.24 53.95
N LYS A 2 39.39 -13.13 53.56
CA LYS A 2 38.87 -12.10 52.67
C LYS A 2 38.97 -12.61 51.23
N ASN A 3 37.91 -12.45 50.43
CA ASN A 3 38.03 -12.40 48.97
C ASN A 3 37.36 -11.13 48.48
N THR A 4 38.22 -10.13 48.27
CA THR A 4 37.98 -8.81 47.70
C THR A 4 38.61 -8.76 46.32
N TYR A 5 37.90 -9.17 45.26
CA TYR A 5 38.19 -8.89 43.84
C TYR A 5 36.87 -9.23 43.12
N SER A 6 36.25 -8.43 42.26
CA SER A 6 36.76 -7.45 41.32
C SER A 6 35.60 -6.53 40.93
N LYS A 7 35.62 -5.28 41.44
CA LYS A 7 34.82 -4.18 40.89
C LYS A 7 35.53 -3.77 39.59
N LEU A 8 35.25 -4.46 38.50
CA LEU A 8 35.83 -4.17 37.18
C LEU A 8 34.69 -3.81 36.22
N LEU A 9 34.54 -2.51 36.03
CA LEU A 9 34.32 -1.90 34.72
C LEU A 9 33.07 -2.35 33.92
N ILE A 10 31.87 -1.99 34.41
CA ILE A 10 30.74 -1.71 33.52
C ILE A 10 30.68 -0.19 33.37
N LEU A 11 31.65 0.36 32.64
CA LEU A 11 31.56 1.67 32.00
C LEU A 11 31.24 1.39 30.53
N VAL A 12 30.05 0.87 30.29
CA VAL A 12 29.50 0.72 28.93
C VAL A 12 29.01 2.10 28.52
N ILE A 13 29.97 2.86 27.98
CA ILE A 13 29.83 3.70 26.78
C ILE A 13 28.41 4.28 26.66
N LEU A 14 28.09 5.21 27.57
CA LEU A 14 27.23 6.33 27.26
C LEU A 14 28.07 7.27 26.37
N THR A 15 28.37 6.83 25.15
CA THR A 15 28.66 7.77 24.07
C THR A 15 27.37 8.53 23.87
N CYS A 16 27.22 9.60 24.65
CA CYS A 16 26.72 10.86 24.16
C CYS A 16 27.28 11.02 22.76
N SER A 17 26.49 10.64 21.77
CA SER A 17 26.48 11.24 20.46
C SER A 17 26.16 12.71 20.70
N THR A 18 27.16 13.46 21.16
CA THR A 18 27.24 14.88 20.92
C THR A 18 27.26 14.99 19.41
N VAL A 19 26.06 15.06 18.83
CA VAL A 19 25.88 15.62 17.51
C VAL A 19 26.43 17.02 17.67
N ILE A 20 27.67 17.18 17.23
CA ILE A 20 28.35 18.45 17.17
C ILE A 20 27.55 19.20 16.12
N PHE A 21 26.52 19.93 16.55
CA PHE A 21 26.02 21.10 15.86
C PHE A 21 27.21 22.06 15.82
N GLY A 22 28.09 21.84 14.85
CA GLY A 22 29.11 22.80 14.52
C GLY A 22 28.38 24.06 14.15
N CYS A 23 28.41 25.05 15.05
CA CYS A 23 28.19 26.45 14.74
C CYS A 23 29.14 26.82 13.59
N LYS A 24 28.72 26.54 12.35
CA LYS A 24 29.08 27.37 11.23
C LYS A 24 28.41 28.71 11.51
N LYS A 25 29.19 29.78 11.32
CA LYS A 25 28.72 31.16 11.34
C LYS A 25 27.39 31.25 10.58
N ASP A 26 26.50 32.14 11.05
CA ASP A 26 25.18 32.48 10.52
C ASP A 26 25.15 32.75 9.00
N ASP A 27 25.45 31.73 8.18
CA ASP A 27 24.93 31.65 6.82
C ASP A 27 23.46 31.33 7.03
N GLU A 28 22.61 32.35 6.87
CA GLU A 28 21.17 32.18 6.85
C GLU A 28 20.86 31.01 5.90
N THR A 29 20.51 29.86 6.47
CA THR A 29 20.08 28.71 5.67
C THR A 29 18.94 29.20 4.81
N GLU A 30 19.16 29.24 3.49
CA GLU A 30 18.12 29.63 2.54
C GLU A 30 16.88 28.78 2.86
N LYS A 31 15.79 29.47 3.22
CA LYS A 31 14.54 28.83 3.62
C LYS A 31 13.78 28.35 2.39
N ASN A 32 12.93 27.35 2.57
CA ASN A 32 12.07 26.81 1.52
C ASN A 32 12.88 26.23 0.36
N GLN A 33 13.74 25.26 0.67
CA GLN A 33 14.52 24.54 -0.34
C GLN A 33 14.82 23.11 0.07
N ILE A 34 15.07 22.26 -0.92
CA ILE A 34 15.69 20.94 -0.81
C ILE A 34 17.08 21.03 -1.45
N THR A 35 18.09 20.47 -0.80
CA THR A 35 19.39 20.18 -1.41
C THR A 35 19.52 18.66 -1.59
N PHE A 36 19.69 18.21 -2.82
CA PHE A 36 19.89 16.81 -3.18
C PHE A 36 20.90 16.71 -4.33
N ASP A 37 21.85 15.78 -4.22
CA ASP A 37 22.96 15.63 -5.18
C ASP A 37 23.70 16.95 -5.49
N SER A 38 24.00 17.73 -4.44
CA SER A 38 24.63 19.07 -4.51
C SER A 38 23.82 20.16 -5.23
N ASN A 39 22.65 19.84 -5.77
CA ASN A 39 21.73 20.79 -6.41
C ASN A 39 20.72 21.31 -5.40
N LYS A 40 20.24 22.54 -5.61
CA LYS A 40 19.22 23.20 -4.77
C LYS A 40 17.93 23.35 -5.56
N TYR A 41 16.82 23.04 -4.90
CA TYR A 41 15.47 23.04 -5.46
C TYR A 41 14.55 23.85 -4.55
N SER A 42 13.85 24.85 -5.09
CA SER A 42 12.96 25.70 -4.28
C SER A 42 11.67 24.97 -3.90
N LEU A 43 11.29 25.08 -2.63
CA LEU A 43 9.97 24.74 -2.14
C LEU A 43 9.09 25.99 -2.12
N SER A 44 7.82 25.83 -2.43
CA SER A 44 6.87 26.94 -2.53
C SER A 44 5.60 26.72 -1.73
N LYS A 45 5.18 25.47 -1.54
CA LYS A 45 3.96 25.10 -0.83
C LYS A 45 4.19 23.89 0.07
N GLY A 46 3.42 23.84 1.15
CA GLY A 46 3.41 22.73 2.09
C GLY A 46 1.98 22.27 2.27
N TYR A 47 1.83 20.96 2.36
CA TYR A 47 0.55 20.28 2.38
C TYR A 47 0.59 19.22 3.48
N GLN A 48 -0.50 19.06 4.24
CA GLN A 48 -0.67 17.94 5.18
C GLN A 48 -2.00 17.21 4.99
N SER A 49 -2.02 15.90 5.26
CA SER A 49 -3.23 15.09 5.26
C SER A 49 -3.24 14.13 6.44
N LEU A 50 -4.34 14.10 7.20
CA LEU A 50 -4.55 13.06 8.20
C LEU A 50 -4.97 11.77 7.47
N VAL A 51 -4.12 10.75 7.54
CA VAL A 51 -4.28 9.49 6.79
C VAL A 51 -5.30 8.58 7.47
N SER A 52 -5.18 8.39 8.78
CA SER A 52 -6.14 7.61 9.55
C SER A 52 -6.11 7.98 11.03
N THR A 53 -7.26 7.86 11.69
CA THR A 53 -7.30 7.63 13.13
C THR A 53 -7.07 6.14 13.33
N ILE A 54 -5.88 5.76 13.80
CA ILE A 54 -5.54 4.36 14.04
C ILE A 54 -6.56 3.79 15.04
N ASN A 55 -7.42 2.86 14.62
CA ASN A 55 -8.40 2.15 15.46
C ASN A 55 -8.88 0.90 14.69
N HIS A 56 -8.87 -0.36 15.17
CA HIS A 56 -9.19 -0.91 16.50
C HIS A 56 -8.35 -2.12 16.96
N ASN A 57 -7.28 -2.51 16.25
CA ASN A 57 -6.54 -3.75 16.57
C ASN A 57 -5.12 -3.56 17.14
N PHE A 58 -4.70 -2.33 17.41
CA PHE A 58 -3.39 -2.06 18.01
C PHE A 58 -3.53 -1.17 19.25
N PRO A 59 -3.01 -1.59 20.43
CA PRO A 59 -3.26 -0.94 21.71
C PRO A 59 -2.54 0.41 21.95
N LYS A 60 -1.82 0.97 20.97
CA LYS A 60 -1.22 2.31 21.09
C LYS A 60 -2.19 3.39 20.60
N SER A 61 -3.19 3.69 21.42
CA SER A 61 -4.34 4.56 21.11
C SER A 61 -4.05 6.06 21.09
N SER A 62 -2.85 6.53 20.72
CA SER A 62 -2.45 7.94 20.91
C SER A 62 -1.55 8.53 19.82
N VAL A 63 -1.51 7.94 18.63
CA VAL A 63 -0.72 8.45 17.51
C VAL A 63 -1.56 8.54 16.23
N TYR A 64 -1.29 9.57 15.45
CA TYR A 64 -2.01 9.93 14.24
C TYR A 64 -1.04 9.97 13.06
N GLU A 65 -1.36 9.25 11.99
CA GLU A 65 -0.52 9.23 10.79
C GLU A 65 -0.86 10.42 9.90
N PHE A 66 0.16 11.18 9.55
CA PHE A 66 0.08 12.32 8.65
C PHE A 66 0.95 12.08 7.43
N ASP A 67 0.41 12.41 6.27
CA ASP A 67 1.24 12.72 5.12
C ASP A 67 1.65 14.18 5.17
N LEU A 68 2.91 14.44 4.91
CA LEU A 68 3.47 15.76 4.65
C LEU A 68 4.01 15.78 3.22
N MET A 69 3.58 16.77 2.45
CA MET A 69 4.08 17.00 1.11
C MET A 69 4.54 18.45 0.96
N LEU A 70 5.83 18.63 0.68
CA LEU A 70 6.45 19.93 0.41
C LEU A 70 6.79 20.01 -1.06
N THR A 71 6.28 21.02 -1.78
CA THR A 71 6.36 21.05 -3.25
C THR A 71 6.99 22.33 -3.76
N GLY A 72 7.75 22.22 -4.86
CA GLY A 72 8.11 23.33 -5.73
C GLY A 72 6.90 23.90 -6.48
N SER A 73 7.14 24.96 -7.27
CA SER A 73 6.07 25.73 -7.93
C SER A 73 5.44 25.02 -9.13
N GLY A 74 6.07 23.97 -9.65
CA GLY A 74 5.58 23.19 -10.79
C GLY A 74 4.48 22.18 -10.43
N LEU A 75 4.23 21.94 -9.14
CA LEU A 75 3.18 21.07 -8.64
C LEU A 75 2.06 21.87 -7.98
N SER A 76 0.83 21.40 -8.19
CA SER A 76 -0.36 22.00 -7.61
C SER A 76 -1.36 20.94 -7.21
N TYR A 77 -1.99 21.14 -6.05
CA TYR A 77 -3.11 20.33 -5.60
C TYR A 77 -4.43 20.95 -6.04
N ASP A 78 -5.27 20.14 -6.69
CA ASP A 78 -6.65 20.46 -7.06
C ASP A 78 -7.58 19.82 -6.03
N SER A 79 -8.24 20.62 -5.20
CA SER A 79 -9.12 20.14 -4.13
C SER A 79 -10.40 19.49 -4.63
N ASP A 80 -10.88 19.89 -5.82
CA ASP A 80 -12.11 19.35 -6.40
C ASP A 80 -11.84 17.96 -6.99
N LYS A 81 -10.67 17.77 -7.61
CA LYS A 81 -10.19 16.48 -8.12
C LYS A 81 -9.43 15.64 -7.09
N LYS A 82 -9.14 16.19 -5.91
CA LYS A 82 -8.36 15.55 -4.83
C LYS A 82 -7.03 14.96 -5.32
N SER A 83 -6.37 15.66 -6.25
CA SER A 83 -5.19 15.16 -6.96
C SER A 83 -4.15 16.25 -7.09
N PHE A 84 -2.87 15.87 -6.99
CA PHE A 84 -1.79 16.72 -7.47
C PHE A 84 -1.66 16.60 -8.99
N SER A 85 -1.25 17.70 -9.62
CA SER A 85 -0.98 17.77 -11.05
C SER A 85 0.23 18.67 -11.32
N GLY A 86 0.85 18.46 -12.47
CA GLY A 86 2.05 19.18 -12.91
C GLY A 86 3.31 18.33 -12.81
N GLN A 87 4.44 19.01 -12.96
CA GLN A 87 5.78 18.42 -12.89
C GLN A 87 6.66 19.35 -12.06
N GLY A 88 7.41 18.81 -11.12
CA GLY A 88 8.34 19.60 -10.32
C GLY A 88 8.92 18.82 -9.15
N ASP A 89 9.61 19.55 -8.28
CA ASP A 89 10.31 18.96 -7.14
C ASP A 89 9.39 18.81 -5.93
N TYR A 90 9.54 17.73 -5.18
CA TYR A 90 8.83 17.55 -3.93
C TYR A 90 9.55 16.65 -2.92
N LEU A 91 9.21 16.86 -1.64
CA LEU A 91 9.50 15.94 -0.54
C LEU A 91 8.17 15.42 0.01
N PHE A 92 8.00 14.11 0.04
CA PHE A 92 6.86 13.44 0.64
C PHE A 92 7.32 12.61 1.84
N LEU A 93 6.62 12.73 2.98
CA LEU A 93 6.93 12.03 4.21
C LEU A 93 5.65 11.53 4.89
N LYS A 94 5.73 10.35 5.51
CA LYS A 94 4.70 9.83 6.41
C LYS A 94 5.19 9.89 7.85
N LEU A 95 4.45 10.59 8.70
CA LEU A 95 4.85 11.03 10.03
C LEU A 95 3.80 10.60 11.07
N TYR A 96 4.23 10.19 12.26
CA TYR A 96 3.32 9.88 13.37
C TYR A 96 3.29 11.02 14.39
N SER A 97 2.19 11.77 14.40
CA SER A 97 1.93 12.89 15.31
C SER A 97 1.21 12.43 16.58
N LEU A 98 1.35 13.20 17.67
CA LEU A 98 0.54 13.05 18.90
C LEU A 98 -0.79 13.80 18.83
N ALA A 99 -0.98 14.68 17.85
CA ALA A 99 -2.16 15.51 17.68
C ALA A 99 -2.97 15.06 16.46
N SER A 100 -4.30 15.05 16.57
CA SER A 100 -5.21 14.57 15.51
C SER A 100 -5.40 15.54 14.35
N GLU A 101 -5.06 16.80 14.52
CA GLU A 101 -5.38 17.87 13.56
C GLU A 101 -4.15 18.54 12.96
N SER A 102 -2.95 18.21 13.46
CA SER A 102 -1.70 18.79 12.97
C SER A 102 -0.50 17.93 13.32
N LEU A 103 0.61 18.20 12.64
CA LEU A 103 1.93 17.72 13.07
C LEU A 103 2.28 18.31 14.44
N THR A 104 2.61 17.43 15.38
CA THR A 104 3.11 17.82 16.71
C THR A 104 4.54 18.35 16.56
N GLU A 105 4.87 19.40 17.29
CA GLU A 105 6.25 19.90 17.36
C GLU A 105 7.19 18.84 17.95
N GLY A 106 8.41 18.76 17.41
CA GLY A 106 9.42 17.83 17.89
C GLY A 106 10.34 17.31 16.80
N LEU A 107 11.22 16.41 17.20
CA LEU A 107 12.18 15.75 16.32
C LEU A 107 11.64 14.37 15.90
N TYR A 108 11.20 14.27 14.66
CA TYR A 108 10.79 13.03 14.04
C TYR A 108 12.02 12.25 13.57
N THR A 109 12.13 10.99 13.96
CA THR A 109 13.25 10.12 13.55
C THR A 109 12.76 9.03 12.61
N PHE A 110 13.52 8.75 11.54
CA PHE A 110 13.17 7.69 10.61
C PHE A 110 13.23 6.32 11.28
N ASP A 111 12.12 5.58 11.16
CA ASP A 111 11.94 4.26 11.71
C ASP A 111 11.65 3.25 10.59
N ARG A 112 12.73 2.62 10.13
CA ARG A 112 12.71 1.55 9.12
C ARG A 112 11.84 0.34 9.47
N PHE A 113 11.52 0.13 10.75
CA PHE A 113 10.71 -1.00 11.18
C PHE A 113 9.22 -0.66 11.29
N SER A 114 8.85 0.60 11.09
CA SER A 114 7.47 1.08 11.17
C SER A 114 6.79 0.68 12.48
N SER A 115 7.46 0.91 13.61
CA SER A 115 6.92 0.74 14.96
C SER A 115 5.66 1.57 15.20
N ARG A 116 5.48 2.65 14.41
CA ARG A 116 4.39 3.63 14.52
C ARG A 116 4.42 4.38 15.85
N ASP A 117 5.61 4.55 16.42
CA ASP A 117 5.78 5.37 17.61
C ASP A 117 5.59 6.85 17.27
N SER A 118 5.16 7.64 18.25
CA SER A 118 5.04 9.09 18.07
C SER A 118 6.39 9.71 17.69
N LEU A 119 6.36 10.76 16.88
CA LEU A 119 7.56 11.44 16.38
C LEU A 119 8.47 10.48 15.61
N THR A 120 7.89 9.63 14.77
CA THR A 120 8.63 8.79 13.82
C THR A 120 8.20 9.04 12.38
N ILE A 121 9.10 8.68 11.46
CA ILE A 121 8.88 8.69 10.01
C ILE A 121 8.89 7.22 9.55
N ASN A 122 7.83 6.71 8.92
CA ASN A 122 7.81 5.33 8.41
C ASN A 122 8.08 5.24 6.91
N TYR A 123 7.96 6.33 6.18
CA TYR A 123 8.15 6.37 4.74
C TYR A 123 8.51 7.78 4.29
N GLY A 124 9.34 7.87 3.25
CA GLY A 124 9.66 9.13 2.61
C GLY A 124 10.17 8.93 1.20
N VAL A 125 9.92 9.92 0.35
CA VAL A 125 10.38 9.99 -1.04
C VAL A 125 10.77 11.42 -1.35
N VAL A 126 11.85 11.60 -2.11
CA VAL A 126 12.14 12.86 -2.81
C VAL A 126 11.95 12.64 -4.31
N GLY A 127 11.22 13.54 -4.96
CA GLY A 127 11.06 13.57 -6.41
C GLY A 127 11.68 14.86 -6.95
N ILE A 128 12.56 14.75 -7.95
CA ILE A 128 13.18 15.90 -8.63
C ILE A 128 12.70 15.95 -10.07
N ASP A 129 12.19 17.10 -10.50
CA ASP A 129 11.53 17.29 -11.80
C ASP A 129 10.50 16.18 -12.11
N ALA A 130 9.83 15.70 -11.06
CA ALA A 130 8.98 14.52 -11.12
C ALA A 130 7.56 14.92 -11.53
N VAL A 131 6.97 14.13 -12.43
CA VAL A 131 5.52 14.18 -12.67
C VAL A 131 4.88 13.43 -11.51
N PHE A 132 4.16 14.15 -10.64
CA PHE A 132 3.56 13.50 -9.48
C PHE A 132 2.62 12.39 -9.93
N ALA A 133 2.94 11.16 -9.54
CA ALA A 133 2.14 9.98 -9.78
C ALA A 133 2.02 9.21 -8.47
N PHE A 134 0.93 8.46 -8.32
CA PHE A 134 0.72 7.59 -7.15
C PHE A 134 1.70 6.41 -7.06
N TYR A 135 2.49 6.21 -8.10
CA TYR A 135 3.48 5.16 -8.20
C TYR A 135 4.86 5.80 -8.28
N LEU A 136 5.83 5.14 -7.65
CA LEU A 136 7.23 5.51 -7.79
C LEU A 136 7.57 5.62 -9.28
N SER A 137 7.90 6.84 -9.69
CA SER A 137 8.46 7.12 -11.01
C SER A 137 9.97 6.89 -10.99
N ASP A 138 10.59 6.72 -12.17
CA ASP A 138 12.06 6.61 -12.27
C ASP A 138 12.78 7.87 -11.75
N SER A 139 12.06 8.98 -11.56
CA SER A 139 12.53 10.25 -11.00
C SER A 139 12.40 10.37 -9.47
N GLU A 140 11.94 9.31 -8.79
CA GLU A 140 11.72 9.32 -7.35
C GLU A 140 12.73 8.44 -6.60
N VAL A 141 13.24 8.97 -5.49
CA VAL A 141 14.24 8.29 -4.66
C VAL A 141 13.70 8.07 -3.26
N ILE A 142 13.79 6.83 -2.79
CA ILE A 142 13.30 6.42 -1.48
C ILE A 142 14.25 6.90 -0.37
N ILE A 143 13.66 7.41 0.69
CA ILE A 143 14.33 7.83 1.93
C ILE A 143 14.38 6.64 2.89
N SER A 144 15.55 6.40 3.49
CA SER A 144 15.84 5.22 4.30
C SER A 144 16.25 5.54 5.73
N SER A 145 16.68 6.78 6.01
CA SER A 145 17.06 7.22 7.35
C SER A 145 17.07 8.75 7.48
N GLY A 146 17.27 9.24 8.71
CA GLY A 146 17.45 10.66 9.02
C GLY A 146 16.41 11.20 10.00
N VAL A 147 16.31 12.53 10.07
CA VAL A 147 15.47 13.25 11.02
C VAL A 147 14.76 14.44 10.38
N VAL A 148 13.62 14.82 10.96
CA VAL A 148 12.86 16.02 10.63
C VAL A 148 12.49 16.74 11.92
N GLU A 149 12.93 17.98 12.08
CA GLU A 149 12.51 18.84 13.19
C GLU A 149 11.32 19.70 12.77
N VAL A 150 10.22 19.61 13.51
CA VAL A 150 9.02 20.42 13.30
C VAL A 150 8.86 21.40 14.45
N LYS A 151 8.76 22.68 14.12
CA LYS A 151 8.41 23.80 15.02
C LYS A 151 7.17 24.50 14.46
N LYS A 152 6.36 25.10 15.32
CA LYS A 152 5.15 25.82 14.92
C LYS A 152 5.04 27.15 15.68
N THR A 153 4.57 28.19 15.01
CA THR A 153 4.26 29.48 15.65
C THR A 153 3.00 30.04 15.02
N GLY A 154 1.87 29.95 15.73
CA GLY A 154 0.56 30.16 15.12
C GLY A 154 0.28 29.08 14.07
N ASP A 155 -0.04 29.50 12.84
CA ASP A 155 -0.27 28.59 11.71
C ASP A 155 0.96 28.33 10.85
N VAL A 156 2.08 28.99 11.17
CA VAL A 156 3.33 28.86 10.41
C VAL A 156 4.15 27.72 10.99
N TYR A 157 4.46 26.75 10.15
CA TYR A 157 5.40 25.68 10.44
C TYR A 157 6.80 26.09 10.01
N GLN A 158 7.79 25.67 10.79
CA GLN A 158 9.18 25.59 10.37
C GLN A 158 9.58 24.11 10.45
N ILE A 159 9.98 23.55 9.31
CA ILE A 159 10.29 22.14 9.13
C ILE A 159 11.71 22.05 8.58
N ASP A 160 12.64 21.59 9.40
CA ASP A 160 14.04 21.39 9.03
C ASP A 160 14.28 19.88 8.87
N PHE A 161 14.94 19.45 7.80
CA PHE A 161 15.13 18.03 7.52
C PHE A 161 16.57 17.70 7.09
N ASP A 162 17.05 16.56 7.58
CA ASP A 162 18.34 15.95 7.24
C ASP A 162 18.13 14.44 7.08
N LEU A 163 17.97 14.01 5.83
CA LEU A 163 17.48 12.70 5.42
C LEU A 163 18.52 12.02 4.52
N TYR A 164 18.45 10.70 4.42
CA TYR A 164 19.35 9.92 3.56
C TYR A 164 18.59 8.88 2.76
N THR A 165 19.04 8.63 1.54
CA THR A 165 18.54 7.55 0.67
C THR A 165 19.17 6.21 1.02
N ASP A 166 18.70 5.10 0.44
CA ASP A 166 19.33 3.78 0.58
C ASP A 166 20.78 3.75 0.05
N GLU A 167 21.12 4.64 -0.88
CA GLU A 167 22.47 4.83 -1.42
C GLU A 167 23.31 5.81 -0.60
N ASN A 168 22.82 6.20 0.59
CA ASN A 168 23.50 7.11 1.52
C ASN A 168 23.71 8.53 0.96
N GLN A 169 22.91 8.93 -0.04
CA GLN A 169 22.89 10.30 -0.55
C GLN A 169 22.08 11.17 0.41
N GLN A 170 22.62 12.34 0.76
CA GLN A 170 21.99 13.25 1.71
C GLN A 170 20.94 14.14 1.02
N ILE A 171 19.81 14.32 1.70
CA ILE A 171 18.72 15.23 1.37
C ILE A 171 18.58 16.18 2.56
N VAL A 172 19.00 17.43 2.40
CA VAL A 172 18.97 18.44 3.48
C VAL A 172 18.19 19.67 3.03
N GLY A 173 17.44 20.28 3.93
CA GLY A 173 16.67 21.47 3.58
C GLY A 173 15.79 21.99 4.71
N SER A 174 15.00 22.99 4.35
CA SER A 174 14.04 23.59 5.28
C SER A 174 12.81 24.10 4.55
N TYR A 175 11.68 24.14 5.27
CA TYR A 175 10.44 24.76 4.85
C TYR A 175 9.89 25.65 5.97
N SER A 176 9.36 26.80 5.60
CA SER A 176 8.76 27.80 6.48
C SER A 176 7.50 28.35 5.80
N GLY A 177 6.34 27.97 6.31
CA GLY A 177 5.05 28.36 5.72
C GLY A 177 3.87 27.69 6.41
N THR A 178 2.66 28.01 5.95
CA THR A 178 1.44 27.30 6.36
C THR A 178 1.35 25.96 5.65
N LEU A 179 0.71 24.97 6.27
CA LEU A 179 0.38 23.70 5.61
C LEU A 179 -1.08 23.70 5.21
N ASP A 180 -1.35 23.64 3.92
CA ASP A 180 -2.70 23.47 3.41
C ASP A 180 -3.15 22.03 3.62
N ASN A 181 -4.41 21.85 4.03
CA ASN A 181 -4.95 20.50 4.09
C ASN A 181 -5.18 19.99 2.67
N PHE A 182 -4.63 18.83 2.36
CA PHE A 182 -5.00 18.09 1.17
C PHE A 182 -5.67 16.79 1.58
N ILE A 183 -6.46 16.27 0.66
CA ILE A 183 -6.95 14.92 0.70
C ILE A 183 -6.36 14.35 -0.56
N LEU A 184 -5.29 13.56 -0.46
CA LEU A 184 -5.02 12.68 -1.59
C LEU A 184 -6.31 11.88 -1.68
N GLU A 185 -6.92 11.82 -2.86
CA GLU A 185 -8.01 10.88 -3.12
C GLU A 185 -7.61 9.43 -2.75
N ASN A 186 -6.32 9.25 -2.39
CA ASN A 186 -5.53 8.10 -2.59
C ASN A 186 -4.52 7.69 -1.49
N GLU A 187 -4.65 8.12 -0.24
CA GLU A 187 -4.11 7.32 0.89
C GLU A 187 -4.99 6.08 1.21
N ASN A 188 -6.21 6.08 0.65
CA ASN A 188 -6.99 4.87 0.37
C ASN A 188 -7.11 4.63 -1.15
N GLY A 189 -6.14 5.10 -1.94
CA GLY A 189 -6.24 5.20 -3.41
C GLY A 189 -5.99 3.96 -4.19
N LEU A 190 -5.61 2.94 -3.45
CA LEU A 190 -6.03 1.62 -3.75
C LEU A 190 -7.35 1.40 -3.01
N TYR A 191 -8.44 2.01 -3.51
CA TYR A 191 -9.75 1.57 -3.08
C TYR A 191 -9.82 0.17 -3.61
N ASN A 192 -9.88 -0.79 -2.70
CA ASN A 192 -10.38 -2.07 -3.09
C ASN A 192 -11.81 -1.81 -3.54
N ASN A 193 -12.00 -1.71 -4.85
CA ASN A 193 -13.27 -1.35 -5.43
C ASN A 193 -13.47 -2.05 -6.75
N LEU A 194 -14.75 -2.15 -7.07
CA LEU A 194 -15.30 -2.56 -8.32
C LEU A 194 -16.17 -1.39 -8.81
N ASN A 195 -15.74 -0.73 -9.89
CA ASN A 195 -16.58 0.16 -10.67
C ASN A 195 -17.40 -0.67 -11.67
N PHE A 196 -18.71 -0.62 -11.53
CA PHE A 196 -19.66 -1.28 -12.43
C PHE A 196 -20.87 -0.38 -12.63
N GLN A 197 -21.26 -0.13 -13.89
CA GLN A 197 -22.36 0.79 -14.24
C GLN A 197 -22.23 2.17 -13.57
N SER A 198 -21.03 2.75 -13.57
CA SER A 198 -20.71 4.04 -12.94
C SER A 198 -20.88 4.09 -11.42
N THR A 199 -21.08 2.94 -10.77
CA THR A 199 -21.17 2.81 -9.31
C THR A 199 -19.91 2.13 -8.79
N ASN A 200 -19.35 2.65 -7.69
CA ASN A 200 -18.20 2.05 -7.02
C ASN A 200 -18.66 1.18 -5.84
N TYR A 201 -18.29 -0.09 -5.86
CA TYR A 201 -18.58 -1.08 -4.83
C TYR A 201 -17.28 -1.43 -4.08
N PRO A 202 -17.22 -1.38 -2.75
CA PRO A 202 -16.02 -1.71 -2.00
C PRO A 202 -15.72 -3.22 -2.02
N LEU A 203 -14.43 -3.57 -2.07
CA LEU A 203 -13.87 -4.92 -2.04
C LEU A 203 -13.01 -5.12 -0.78
N ASN A 204 -13.62 -5.33 0.36
CA ASN A 204 -12.91 -5.41 1.64
C ASN A 204 -11.89 -6.56 1.76
N TYR A 205 -12.08 -7.68 1.06
CA TYR A 205 -11.29 -8.90 1.25
C TYR A 205 -10.81 -9.51 -0.07
N GLY A 206 -9.70 -10.25 0.02
CA GLY A 206 -9.13 -10.99 -1.10
C GLY A 206 -8.79 -12.41 -0.63
N THR A 207 -9.26 -13.42 -1.36
CA THR A 207 -9.03 -14.83 -1.05
C THR A 207 -8.42 -15.52 -2.27
N LEU A 208 -7.46 -16.41 -2.04
CA LEU A 208 -6.74 -17.14 -3.07
C LEU A 208 -6.68 -18.63 -2.73
N ASP A 209 -7.44 -19.44 -3.46
CA ASP A 209 -7.55 -20.87 -3.24
C ASP A 209 -6.74 -21.63 -4.29
N LEU A 210 -5.71 -22.38 -3.88
CA LEU A 210 -5.02 -23.31 -4.77
C LEU A 210 -5.88 -24.56 -4.93
N ILE A 211 -6.42 -24.76 -6.13
CA ILE A 211 -7.34 -25.85 -6.46
C ILE A 211 -6.58 -27.09 -6.91
N ASP A 212 -5.69 -26.94 -7.90
CA ASP A 212 -4.94 -28.05 -8.48
C ASP A 212 -3.62 -27.62 -9.14
N GLU A 213 -2.71 -28.58 -9.31
CA GLU A 213 -1.71 -28.52 -10.36
C GLU A 213 -2.43 -28.79 -11.67
N ALA A 214 -2.44 -27.84 -12.62
CA ALA A 214 -3.23 -27.99 -13.83
C ALA A 214 -2.84 -29.30 -14.52
N SER A 215 -3.78 -30.26 -14.56
CA SER A 215 -3.52 -31.65 -15.00
C SER A 215 -2.92 -31.73 -16.41
N TYR A 216 -3.03 -30.67 -17.20
CA TYR A 216 -2.60 -30.56 -18.58
C TYR A 216 -1.26 -29.83 -18.77
N ASN A 217 -0.80 -29.07 -17.78
CA ASN A 217 0.48 -28.35 -17.84
C ASN A 217 1.16 -28.36 -16.46
N PRO A 218 2.24 -29.13 -16.26
CA PRO A 218 2.90 -29.29 -14.96
C PRO A 218 3.58 -28.01 -14.44
N LEU A 219 3.60 -26.94 -15.24
CA LEU A 219 4.13 -25.63 -14.86
C LEU A 219 3.05 -24.59 -14.58
N THR A 220 1.77 -25.00 -14.61
CA THR A 220 0.63 -24.12 -14.35
C THR A 220 -0.10 -24.58 -13.09
N TYR A 221 -0.41 -23.62 -12.23
CA TYR A 221 -1.20 -23.80 -11.03
C TYR A 221 -2.53 -23.06 -11.19
N GLU A 222 -3.61 -23.75 -10.86
CA GLU A 222 -4.98 -23.23 -10.91
C GLU A 222 -5.36 -22.65 -9.56
N TYR A 223 -5.81 -21.39 -9.59
CA TYR A 223 -6.35 -20.72 -8.42
C TYR A 223 -7.76 -20.21 -8.66
N ASP A 224 -8.58 -20.27 -7.63
CA ASP A 224 -9.76 -19.41 -7.54
C ASP A 224 -9.37 -18.13 -6.78
N LEU A 225 -9.51 -16.97 -7.42
CA LEU A 225 -9.28 -15.65 -6.82
C LEU A 225 -10.62 -14.97 -6.63
N PHE A 226 -10.90 -14.57 -5.40
CA PHE A 226 -12.09 -13.79 -5.05
C PHE A 226 -11.69 -12.48 -4.40
N LEU A 227 -12.19 -11.37 -4.93
CA LEU A 227 -12.10 -10.06 -4.32
C LEU A 227 -13.53 -9.66 -3.94
N THR A 228 -13.80 -9.49 -2.65
CA THR A 228 -15.17 -9.44 -2.11
C THR A 228 -15.39 -8.23 -1.22
N GLY A 229 -16.61 -7.71 -1.20
CA GLY A 229 -17.07 -6.75 -0.21
C GLY A 229 -17.33 -7.40 1.16
N SER A 230 -17.68 -6.58 2.15
CA SER A 230 -17.86 -7.01 3.54
C SER A 230 -19.00 -8.01 3.81
N GLY A 231 -19.90 -8.21 2.85
CA GLY A 231 -21.03 -9.12 2.99
C GLY A 231 -20.72 -10.61 2.76
N PHE A 232 -19.47 -10.93 2.38
CA PHE A 232 -19.00 -12.30 2.24
C PHE A 232 -18.09 -12.71 3.40
N THR A 233 -18.14 -13.99 3.76
CA THR A 233 -17.22 -14.64 4.69
C THR A 233 -16.72 -15.93 4.05
N TYR A 234 -15.49 -16.32 4.37
CA TYR A 234 -14.94 -17.58 3.92
C TYR A 234 -15.19 -18.67 4.97
N ASP A 235 -15.89 -19.75 4.58
CA ASP A 235 -16.13 -20.90 5.45
C ASP A 235 -14.97 -21.89 5.32
N LEU A 236 -14.19 -22.04 6.39
CA LEU A 236 -13.00 -22.90 6.39
C LEU A 236 -13.31 -24.40 6.48
N ASP A 237 -14.51 -24.77 6.92
CA ASP A 237 -14.93 -26.16 7.08
C ASP A 237 -15.34 -26.75 5.73
N PHE A 238 -16.06 -25.97 4.93
CA PHE A 238 -16.49 -26.37 3.58
C PHE A 238 -15.53 -25.91 2.48
N GLY A 239 -14.77 -24.86 2.75
CA GLY A 239 -13.81 -24.29 1.82
C GLY A 239 -14.45 -23.53 0.68
N GLU A 240 -15.42 -22.71 1.03
CA GLU A 240 -16.21 -21.93 0.09
C GLU A 240 -16.52 -20.54 0.67
N LEU A 241 -16.79 -19.59 -0.22
CA LEU A 241 -17.35 -18.31 0.17
C LEU A 241 -18.85 -18.48 0.45
N VAL A 242 -19.31 -17.84 1.52
CA VAL A 242 -20.73 -17.74 1.88
C VAL A 242 -21.12 -16.29 2.11
N GLY A 243 -22.41 -16.00 1.96
CA GLY A 243 -22.97 -14.67 2.23
C GLY A 243 -23.46 -13.96 0.97
N LYS A 244 -23.69 -12.65 1.11
CA LYS A 244 -24.33 -11.81 0.10
C LYS A 244 -23.62 -10.47 -0.02
N GLY A 245 -23.28 -10.03 -1.22
CA GLY A 245 -22.67 -8.72 -1.44
C GLY A 245 -22.09 -8.54 -2.83
N ASN A 246 -21.05 -7.70 -2.93
CA ASN A 246 -20.38 -7.43 -4.19
C ASN A 246 -19.06 -8.20 -4.30
N LEU A 247 -18.76 -8.77 -5.46
CA LEU A 247 -17.51 -9.49 -5.69
C LEU A 247 -17.04 -9.40 -7.15
N ILE A 248 -15.77 -9.69 -7.35
CA ILE A 248 -15.24 -10.22 -8.61
C ILE A 248 -14.54 -11.54 -8.29
N GLY A 249 -14.95 -12.61 -8.99
CA GLY A 249 -14.41 -13.95 -8.83
C GLY A 249 -13.86 -14.44 -10.16
N LEU A 250 -12.71 -15.12 -10.15
CA LEU A 250 -12.07 -15.61 -11.36
C LEU A 250 -11.19 -16.84 -11.10
N LYS A 251 -11.17 -17.75 -12.08
CA LYS A 251 -10.22 -18.86 -12.11
C LYS A 251 -8.98 -18.43 -12.88
N ILE A 252 -7.82 -18.42 -12.24
CA ILE A 252 -6.57 -17.83 -12.75
C ILE A 252 -5.41 -18.81 -12.74
N PHE A 253 -4.59 -18.74 -13.79
CA PHE A 253 -3.52 -19.69 -14.05
C PHE A 253 -2.15 -19.04 -13.90
N SER A 254 -1.40 -19.46 -12.88
CA SER A 254 -0.09 -18.88 -12.56
C SER A 254 1.04 -19.91 -12.65
N THR A 255 2.29 -19.45 -12.77
CA THR A 255 3.48 -20.33 -12.81
C THR A 255 4.10 -20.59 -11.45
N SER A 256 3.41 -20.24 -10.36
CA SER A 256 3.90 -20.39 -8.99
C SER A 256 2.92 -21.23 -8.17
N PRO A 257 3.41 -22.17 -7.34
CA PRO A 257 2.57 -23.03 -6.48
C PRO A 257 1.98 -22.31 -5.26
N ASP A 258 2.66 -21.26 -4.78
CA ASP A 258 2.35 -20.65 -3.47
C ASP A 258 1.88 -19.20 -3.59
N SER A 259 1.67 -18.71 -4.81
CA SER A 259 1.32 -17.32 -5.07
C SER A 259 0.96 -17.07 -6.52
N LEU A 260 0.18 -16.02 -6.77
CA LEU A 260 0.09 -15.42 -8.11
C LEU A 260 1.40 -14.71 -8.47
N LYS A 261 2.00 -15.07 -9.62
CA LYS A 261 3.09 -14.32 -10.24
C LYS A 261 2.60 -12.95 -10.73
N THR A 262 3.49 -11.96 -10.62
CA THR A 262 3.28 -10.62 -11.17
C THR A 262 3.28 -10.66 -12.70
N GLY A 263 2.40 -9.90 -13.33
CA GLY A 263 2.25 -9.86 -14.78
C GLY A 263 0.85 -9.42 -15.19
N THR A 264 0.58 -9.48 -16.49
CA THR A 264 -0.76 -9.23 -17.05
C THR A 264 -1.38 -10.56 -17.43
N TYR A 265 -2.54 -10.85 -16.85
CA TYR A 265 -3.36 -12.01 -17.16
C TYR A 265 -4.45 -11.61 -18.15
N VAL A 266 -4.70 -12.45 -19.15
CA VAL A 266 -5.68 -12.18 -20.23
C VAL A 266 -6.79 -13.22 -20.18
N PHE A 267 -8.03 -12.79 -20.46
CA PHE A 267 -9.15 -13.72 -20.54
C PHE A 267 -8.93 -14.75 -21.65
N ASP A 268 -9.14 -16.03 -21.33
CA ASP A 268 -8.92 -17.14 -22.25
C ASP A 268 -10.23 -17.80 -22.66
N GLU A 269 -10.80 -17.30 -23.76
CA GLU A 269 -12.09 -17.72 -24.28
C GLU A 269 -12.14 -19.20 -24.70
N ILE A 270 -11.00 -19.78 -25.10
CA ILE A 270 -10.91 -21.16 -25.60
C ILE A 270 -10.40 -22.14 -24.54
N ILE A 271 -10.18 -21.68 -23.30
CA ILE A 271 -9.82 -22.50 -22.14
C ILE A 271 -8.53 -23.31 -22.39
N THR A 272 -7.47 -22.63 -22.83
CA THR A 272 -6.12 -23.23 -22.95
C THR A 272 -5.49 -23.58 -21.61
N MET A 273 -5.91 -22.91 -20.53
CA MET A 273 -5.27 -23.01 -19.20
C MET A 273 -3.77 -22.65 -19.24
N ALA A 274 -3.37 -21.79 -20.17
CA ALA A 274 -2.01 -21.31 -20.26
C ALA A 274 -1.65 -20.42 -19.06
N PRO A 275 -0.37 -20.34 -18.66
CA PRO A 275 0.04 -19.36 -17.67
C PRO A 275 -0.32 -17.93 -18.08
N PHE A 276 -0.61 -17.07 -17.09
CA PHE A 276 -1.04 -15.69 -17.32
C PHE A 276 -2.37 -15.59 -18.09
N THR A 277 -3.26 -16.55 -17.89
CA THR A 277 -4.65 -16.43 -18.33
C THR A 277 -5.63 -16.58 -17.17
N PHE A 278 -6.89 -16.21 -17.43
CA PHE A 278 -8.00 -16.49 -16.53
C PHE A 278 -9.25 -16.90 -17.32
N ILE A 279 -10.08 -17.73 -16.69
CA ILE A 279 -11.34 -18.26 -17.23
C ILE A 279 -12.43 -18.21 -16.15
N PHE A 280 -13.66 -18.61 -16.50
CA PHE A 280 -14.79 -18.74 -15.56
C PHE A 280 -14.86 -17.59 -14.56
N ALA A 281 -14.88 -16.37 -15.07
CA ALA A 281 -14.84 -15.17 -14.27
C ALA A 281 -16.20 -14.46 -14.26
N ALA A 282 -16.56 -13.85 -13.13
CA ALA A 282 -17.83 -13.14 -12.98
C ALA A 282 -17.70 -11.95 -12.04
N VAL A 283 -18.58 -10.97 -12.24
CA VAL A 283 -18.84 -9.86 -11.33
C VAL A 283 -20.18 -10.11 -10.64
N GLY A 284 -20.22 -10.05 -9.30
CA GLY A 284 -21.45 -10.10 -8.51
C GLY A 284 -21.77 -8.75 -7.91
N ILE A 285 -23.01 -8.27 -8.06
CA ILE A 285 -23.53 -7.05 -7.43
C ILE A 285 -24.74 -7.43 -6.56
N ASP A 286 -24.64 -7.21 -5.26
CA ASP A 286 -25.61 -7.70 -4.27
C ASP A 286 -25.95 -9.20 -4.48
N TYR A 287 -24.97 -9.98 -4.92
CA TYR A 287 -25.11 -11.38 -5.27
C TYR A 287 -25.11 -12.25 -4.01
N ASP A 288 -26.05 -13.20 -3.93
CA ASP A 288 -26.23 -14.09 -2.78
C ASP A 288 -25.80 -15.52 -3.14
N LEU A 289 -24.70 -15.99 -2.56
CA LEU A 289 -24.14 -17.32 -2.84
C LEU A 289 -25.03 -18.47 -2.29
N SER A 290 -25.98 -18.17 -1.40
CA SER A 290 -26.91 -19.17 -0.88
C SER A 290 -28.15 -19.36 -1.76
N SER A 291 -28.32 -18.51 -2.77
CA SER A 291 -29.47 -18.51 -3.66
C SER A 291 -29.17 -19.28 -4.94
N ASP A 292 -30.13 -20.07 -5.41
CA ASP A 292 -30.09 -20.67 -6.76
C ASP A 292 -30.34 -19.62 -7.87
N SER A 293 -30.55 -18.35 -7.52
CA SER A 293 -30.77 -17.25 -8.47
C SER A 293 -29.44 -16.72 -9.01
N GLU A 294 -29.38 -16.46 -10.31
CA GLU A 294 -28.28 -15.73 -10.96
C GLU A 294 -28.46 -14.20 -10.90
N GLU A 295 -29.46 -13.70 -10.17
CA GLU A 295 -29.71 -12.27 -10.04
C GLU A 295 -28.49 -11.55 -9.42
N GLY A 296 -28.01 -10.52 -10.12
CA GLY A 296 -26.82 -9.76 -9.72
C GLY A 296 -25.50 -10.36 -10.19
N LEU A 297 -25.50 -11.50 -10.89
CA LEU A 297 -24.29 -12.13 -11.44
C LEU A 297 -24.08 -11.77 -12.93
N PHE A 298 -22.87 -11.34 -13.28
CA PHE A 298 -22.49 -10.94 -14.63
C PHE A 298 -21.21 -11.67 -15.07
N ILE A 299 -21.35 -12.61 -16.00
CA ILE A 299 -20.22 -13.39 -16.52
C ILE A 299 -19.26 -12.49 -17.30
N ILE A 300 -17.95 -12.64 -17.11
CA ILE A 300 -16.90 -11.94 -17.85
C ILE A 300 -16.59 -12.69 -19.15
N LYS A 301 -16.48 -11.97 -20.28
CA LYS A 301 -16.17 -12.54 -21.60
C LYS A 301 -14.88 -12.02 -22.24
N SER A 302 -14.26 -10.99 -21.68
CA SER A 302 -12.95 -10.49 -22.12
C SER A 302 -12.35 -9.54 -21.11
N GLY A 303 -11.07 -9.23 -21.28
CA GLY A 303 -10.37 -8.21 -20.48
C GLY A 303 -9.02 -8.66 -19.97
N THR A 304 -8.49 -7.88 -19.02
CA THR A 304 -7.19 -8.11 -18.42
C THR A 304 -7.20 -7.90 -16.91
N ILE A 305 -6.34 -8.66 -16.22
CA ILE A 305 -6.01 -8.50 -14.81
C ILE A 305 -4.51 -8.23 -14.72
N LYS A 306 -4.08 -7.09 -14.20
CA LYS A 306 -2.66 -6.80 -13.93
C LYS A 306 -2.38 -7.07 -12.47
N ILE A 307 -1.36 -7.87 -12.20
CA ILE A 307 -0.92 -8.22 -10.85
C ILE A 307 0.50 -7.68 -10.65
N SER A 308 0.68 -6.87 -9.61
CA SER A 308 1.99 -6.49 -9.09
C SER A 308 2.02 -6.68 -7.57
N ARG A 309 3.18 -6.42 -6.95
CA ARG A 309 3.36 -6.57 -5.50
C ARG A 309 4.12 -5.38 -4.93
N ILE A 310 3.71 -4.98 -3.73
CA ILE A 310 4.41 -4.00 -2.89
C ILE A 310 4.61 -4.67 -1.54
N LYS A 311 5.87 -5.00 -1.20
CA LYS A 311 6.21 -5.81 -0.01
C LYS A 311 5.43 -7.14 -0.01
N ASN A 312 4.61 -7.40 1.01
CA ASN A 312 3.79 -8.60 1.15
C ASN A 312 2.35 -8.44 0.65
N LYS A 313 2.01 -7.31 0.01
CA LYS A 313 0.67 -7.03 -0.50
C LYS A 313 0.62 -7.14 -2.01
N TYR A 314 -0.51 -7.60 -2.50
CA TYR A 314 -0.86 -7.59 -3.91
C TYR A 314 -1.45 -6.25 -4.31
N VAL A 315 -1.14 -5.83 -5.53
CA VAL A 315 -1.90 -4.81 -6.27
C VAL A 315 -2.48 -5.51 -7.48
N ILE A 316 -3.80 -5.59 -7.54
CA ILE A 316 -4.55 -6.28 -8.59
C ILE A 316 -5.42 -5.24 -9.26
N ILE A 317 -5.19 -4.97 -10.54
CA ILE A 317 -5.99 -4.02 -11.33
C ILE A 317 -6.73 -4.81 -12.38
N PHE A 318 -8.04 -4.61 -12.49
CA PHE A 318 -8.86 -5.32 -13.47
C PHE A 318 -9.60 -4.34 -14.37
N ASP A 319 -9.66 -4.67 -15.66
CA ASP A 319 -10.44 -3.99 -16.68
C ASP A 319 -11.02 -5.08 -17.59
N VAL A 320 -12.30 -5.41 -17.36
CA VAL A 320 -12.98 -6.55 -17.96
C VAL A 320 -14.33 -6.15 -18.53
N ILE A 321 -14.82 -6.95 -19.48
CA ILE A 321 -16.11 -6.76 -20.13
C ILE A 321 -16.98 -7.97 -19.84
N THR A 322 -18.19 -7.71 -19.37
CA THR A 322 -19.19 -8.74 -19.08
C THR A 322 -19.90 -9.23 -20.34
N SER A 323 -20.62 -10.35 -20.26
CA SER A 323 -21.42 -10.93 -21.34
C SER A 323 -22.45 -9.94 -21.88
N SER A 324 -22.97 -9.07 -21.01
CA SER A 324 -23.89 -7.97 -21.32
C SER A 324 -23.21 -6.69 -21.85
N ASP A 325 -21.93 -6.74 -22.23
CA ASP A 325 -21.15 -5.61 -22.76
C ASP A 325 -20.99 -4.42 -21.79
N ILE A 326 -21.16 -4.69 -20.49
CA ILE A 326 -20.88 -3.70 -19.44
C ILE A 326 -19.43 -3.86 -19.00
N GLN A 327 -18.71 -2.75 -18.97
CA GLN A 327 -17.35 -2.69 -18.45
C GLN A 327 -17.35 -2.70 -16.93
N ALA A 328 -16.52 -3.58 -16.36
CA ALA A 328 -16.19 -3.60 -14.95
C ALA A 328 -14.71 -3.26 -14.80
N LYS A 329 -14.40 -2.21 -14.04
CA LYS A 329 -13.03 -1.82 -13.73
C LYS A 329 -12.83 -1.74 -12.25
N GLY A 330 -11.60 -1.84 -11.81
CA GLY A 330 -11.33 -1.61 -10.41
C GLY A 330 -9.96 -2.11 -10.04
N GLN A 331 -9.75 -2.19 -8.74
CA GLN A 331 -8.49 -2.65 -8.20
C GLN A 331 -8.68 -3.20 -6.79
N TYR A 332 -7.66 -3.92 -6.34
CA TYR A 332 -7.52 -4.42 -4.99
C TYR A 332 -6.06 -4.30 -4.55
N TYR A 333 -5.88 -3.79 -3.33
CA TYR A 333 -4.64 -3.75 -2.60
C TYR A 333 -4.79 -4.36 -1.22
N GLY A 334 -4.05 -5.43 -0.99
CA GLY A 334 -4.14 -6.14 0.27
C GLY A 334 -3.34 -7.42 0.28
N VAL A 335 -3.40 -8.07 1.43
CA VAL A 335 -2.95 -9.46 1.55
C VAL A 335 -4.09 -10.34 1.07
N LEU A 336 -3.77 -11.39 0.31
CA LEU A 336 -4.75 -12.43 -0.03
C LEU A 336 -4.70 -13.49 1.08
N ASP A 337 -5.86 -13.86 1.62
CA ASP A 337 -5.96 -15.05 2.46
C ASP A 337 -5.76 -16.28 1.57
N TYR A 338 -4.77 -17.10 1.88
CA TYR A 338 -4.33 -18.18 1.01
C TYR A 338 -4.73 -19.54 1.60
N HIS A 339 -5.44 -20.34 0.79
CA HIS A 339 -5.86 -21.67 1.18
C HIS A 339 -5.39 -22.72 0.17
N ASN A 340 -4.75 -23.78 0.66
CA ASN A 340 -4.25 -24.87 -0.17
C ASN A 340 -5.18 -26.09 -0.07
N TYR A 341 -6.22 -26.13 -0.89
CA TYR A 341 -7.17 -27.25 -0.92
C TYR A 341 -6.59 -28.52 -1.51
N PHE A 342 -5.65 -28.38 -2.44
CA PHE A 342 -4.95 -29.50 -3.03
C PHE A 342 -4.33 -30.42 -1.96
N SER A 343 -3.68 -29.84 -0.95
CA SER A 343 -3.11 -30.59 0.17
C SER A 343 -4.18 -31.23 1.08
N LYS A 344 -5.28 -30.51 1.37
CA LYS A 344 -6.39 -31.01 2.18
C LYS A 344 -7.10 -32.20 1.52
N ARG A 345 -7.42 -32.13 0.22
CA ARG A 345 -8.08 -33.23 -0.52
C ARG A 345 -7.27 -34.52 -0.53
N LYS A 346 -5.93 -34.43 -0.66
CA LYS A 346 -5.06 -35.62 -0.55
C LYS A 346 -5.11 -36.28 0.83
N SER A 347 -5.33 -35.49 1.89
CA SER A 347 -5.37 -35.98 3.27
C SER A 347 -6.74 -36.54 3.68
N MET A 348 -7.83 -36.05 3.08
CA MET A 348 -9.16 -36.60 3.29
C MET A 348 -9.34 -37.83 2.38
N HIS A 349 -9.07 -39.02 2.93
CA HIS A 349 -9.57 -40.27 2.36
C HIS A 349 -11.11 -40.29 2.44
N TYR A 350 -11.80 -39.50 1.62
CA TYR A 350 -13.18 -39.79 1.31
C TYR A 350 -13.19 -41.03 0.41
N PRO A 351 -13.74 -42.17 0.85
CA PRO A 351 -13.99 -43.28 -0.07
C PRO A 351 -14.99 -42.77 -1.11
N PHE A 352 -14.51 -42.48 -2.31
CA PHE A 352 -15.34 -42.08 -3.45
C PHE A 352 -16.48 -43.10 -3.64
N PRO A 353 -17.76 -42.72 -3.45
CA PRO A 353 -18.88 -43.59 -3.77
C PRO A 353 -19.43 -43.16 -5.14
N PHE A 354 -18.67 -43.41 -6.22
CA PHE A 354 -19.22 -43.32 -7.57
C PHE A 354 -18.72 -44.50 -8.40
N ASN A 355 -19.45 -45.61 -8.28
CA ASN A 355 -19.66 -46.51 -9.41
C ASN A 355 -20.58 -45.77 -10.39
N VAL A 356 -20.05 -45.45 -11.56
CA VAL A 356 -20.85 -45.02 -12.72
C VAL A 356 -21.15 -46.27 -13.54
N HIS A 357 -22.43 -46.57 -13.70
CA HIS A 357 -22.94 -47.47 -14.75
C HIS A 357 -23.41 -46.64 -15.94
#